data_AF-A0A926IDB5-F1
#
_entry.id   AF-A0A926IDB5-F1
#
_cell.length_a   1.000
_cell.length_b   1.000
_cell.length_c   1.000
_cell.angle_alpha   90.00
_cell.angle_beta   90.00
_cell.angle_gamma   90.00
#
_symmetry.space_group_name_H-M   'P 1'
#
loop_
_entity.id
_entity.type
_entity.pdbx_description
1 polymer ?
#
loop_
_entity_poly.entity_id
_entity_poly.type
_entity_poly.pdbx_seq_one_letter_code
_entity_poly.pdbx_strand_id
1 'polypeptide(L)' 'MKEGMLFRNEQGYFALDDQTYWAGGEDITIFEEDEQEWLEGKVEEDEFGEYYFTDGFLVVYLYEGLPVRA' A
#
# COMPACT_ATOMS: atom_id res chain seq x y z
N MET A 1 1.10 13.07 8.76
CA MET A 1 1.78 12.03 7.97
C MET A 1 2.45 11.07 8.93
N LYS A 2 1.82 9.91 9.12
CA LYS A 2 2.31 8.76 9.88
C LYS A 2 3.05 7.85 8.90
N GLU A 3 4.15 7.28 9.34
CA GLU A 3 4.96 6.32 8.58
C GLU A 3 5.03 5.00 9.36
N GLY A 4 5.13 3.89 8.64
CA GLY A 4 5.38 2.59 9.23
C GLY A 4 5.38 1.49 8.17
N MET A 5 5.25 0.25 8.63
CA MET A 5 5.29 -0.92 7.77
C MET A 5 3.90 -1.53 7.65
N LEU A 6 3.54 -1.98 6.45
CA LEU A 6 2.28 -2.68 6.22
C LEU A 6 2.22 -4.01 7.00
N PHE A 7 1.04 -4.31 7.52
CA PHE A 7 0.64 -5.63 8.01
C PHE A 7 -0.78 -5.97 7.52
N ARG A 8 -1.18 -7.24 7.56
CA ARG A 8 -2.58 -7.63 7.33
C ARG A 8 -3.39 -7.50 8.63
N ASN A 9 -4.43 -6.66 8.61
CA ASN A 9 -5.34 -6.51 9.75
C ASN A 9 -6.32 -7.69 9.87
N GLU A 10 -7.14 -7.71 10.93
CA GLU A 10 -8.11 -8.79 11.18
C GLU A 10 -9.18 -8.95 10.09
N GLN A 11 -9.40 -7.91 9.28
CA GLN A 11 -10.35 -7.91 8.16
C GLN A 11 -9.71 -8.38 6.85
N GLY A 12 -8.39 -8.61 6.86
CA GLY A 12 -7.62 -9.03 5.70
C GLY A 12 -7.12 -7.88 4.83
N TYR A 13 -7.28 -6.61 5.20
CA TYR A 13 -6.72 -5.48 4.44
C TYR A 13 -5.27 -5.20 4.82
N PHE A 14 -4.53 -4.59 3.89
CA PHE A 14 -3.25 -3.97 4.23
C PHE A 14 -3.48 -2.73 5.08
N ALA A 15 -2.76 -2.64 6.19
CA ALA A 15 -2.93 -1.60 7.18
C ALA A 15 -1.59 -1.08 7.68
N LEU A 16 -1.58 0.20 8.07
CA LEU A 16 -0.48 0.86 8.77
C LEU A 16 -0.71 0.83 10.29
N ASP A 17 -1.97 0.81 10.72
CA ASP A 17 -2.41 0.62 12.11
C ASP A 17 -3.88 0.20 12.19
N ASP A 18 -4.41 0.05 13.41
CA ASP A 18 -5.80 -0.37 13.65
C ASP A 18 -6.88 0.55 13.03
N GLN A 19 -6.54 1.80 12.70
CA GLN A 19 -7.43 2.82 12.15
C GLN A 19 -7.13 3.18 10.69
N THR A 20 -5.95 2.81 10.19
CA THR A 20 -5.45 3.18 8.87
C THR A 20 -5.19 1.93 8.04
N TYR A 21 -6.09 1.66 7.10
CA TYR A 21 -6.01 0.54 6.17
C TYR A 21 -6.49 0.97 4.79
N TRP A 22 -6.15 0.18 3.78
CA TRP A 22 -6.46 0.48 2.39
C TRP A 22 -7.27 -0.64 1.73
N ALA A 23 -8.37 -0.25 1.10
CA ALA A 23 -9.14 -1.02 0.13
C ALA A 23 -8.85 -0.52 -1.30
N GLY A 24 -9.36 -1.24 -2.30
CA GLY A 24 -9.24 -0.85 -3.71
C GLY A 24 -9.85 0.53 -3.98
N GLY A 25 -9.13 1.36 -4.75
CA GLY A 25 -9.44 2.73 -5.12
C GLY A 25 -8.87 3.83 -4.20
N GLU A 26 -8.34 3.47 -3.03
CA GLU A 26 -7.86 4.43 -2.03
C GLU A 26 -6.43 4.93 -2.31
N ASP A 27 -6.12 6.14 -1.86
CA ASP A 27 -4.80 6.75 -2.04
C ASP A 27 -3.82 6.21 -0.98
N ILE A 28 -2.61 5.87 -1.42
CA ILE A 28 -1.52 5.37 -0.58
C ILE A 28 -0.20 5.99 -1.00
N THR A 29 0.73 6.13 -0.06
CA THR A 29 2.12 6.47 -0.36
C THR A 29 3.03 5.32 0.06
N ILE A 30 3.78 4.75 -0.89
CA ILE A 30 4.73 3.66 -0.64
C ILE A 30 6.17 4.16 -0.77
N PHE A 31 7.12 3.46 -0.14
CA PHE A 31 8.54 3.68 -0.38
C PHE A 31 9.04 2.76 -1.50
N GLU A 32 9.65 3.34 -2.53
CA GLU A 32 10.33 2.63 -3.61
C GLU A 32 11.82 2.56 -3.27
N GLU A 33 12.36 1.33 -3.16
CA GLU A 33 13.68 1.10 -2.60
C GLU A 33 14.82 1.37 -3.59
N ASP A 34 14.60 1.21 -4.90
CA ASP A 34 15.63 1.35 -5.92
C ASP A 34 16.01 2.83 -6.14
N GLU A 35 15.02 3.71 -6.20
CA GLU A 35 15.13 5.16 -6.37
C GLU A 35 15.14 5.91 -5.03
N GLN A 36 14.91 5.20 -3.91
CA GLN A 36 14.90 5.74 -2.54
C GLN A 36 13.92 6.90 -2.38
N GLU A 37 12.71 6.75 -2.94
CA GLU A 37 11.70 7.80 -2.99
C GLU A 37 10.33 7.35 -2.49
N TRP A 38 9.49 8.32 -2.16
CA TRP A 38 8.11 8.08 -1.74
C TRP A 38 7.18 8.37 -2.91
N LEU A 39 6.42 7.36 -3.30
CA LEU A 39 5.51 7.42 -4.44
C LEU A 39 4.07 7.50 -3.97
N GLU A 40 3.34 8.50 -4.48
CA GLU A 40 1.91 8.64 -4.27
C GLU A 40 1.15 7.95 -5.40
N GLY A 41 0.11 7.20 -5.06
CA GLY A 41 -0.69 6.45 -6.01
C GLY A 41 -1.91 5.86 -5.35
N LYS A 42 -2.46 4.82 -5.97
CA LYS A 42 -3.68 4.15 -5.54
C LYS A 42 -3.43 2.70 -5.20
N VAL A 43 -4.19 2.20 -4.25
CA VAL A 43 -4.37 0.77 -4.03
C VAL A 43 -5.44 0.28 -4.99
N GLU A 44 -5.19 -0.82 -5.66
CA GLU A 44 -6.14 -1.53 -6.52
C GLU A 44 -6.11 -3.03 -6.17
N GLU A 45 -7.13 -3.77 -6.62
CA GLU A 45 -7.28 -5.20 -6.39
C GLU A 45 -7.36 -5.92 -7.74
N ASP A 46 -6.62 -7.02 -7.90
CA ASP A 46 -6.65 -7.81 -9.12
C ASP A 46 -7.77 -8.87 -9.12
N GLU A 47 -7.89 -9.64 -10.21
CA GLU A 47 -8.95 -10.65 -10.34
C GLU A 47 -8.83 -11.83 -9.35
N PHE A 48 -7.69 -11.95 -8.66
CA PHE A 48 -7.41 -12.97 -7.66
C PHE A 48 -7.59 -12.47 -6.21
N GLY A 49 -7.89 -11.18 -6.05
CA GLY A 49 -8.05 -10.54 -4.74
C GLY A 49 -6.74 -10.05 -4.12
N GLU A 50 -5.68 -9.95 -4.91
CA GLU A 50 -4.39 -9.42 -4.46
C GLU A 50 -4.34 -7.91 -4.63
N TYR A 51 -3.84 -7.23 -3.59
CA TYR A 51 -3.76 -5.77 -3.56
C TYR A 51 -2.42 -5.29 -4.10
N TYR A 52 -2.46 -4.24 -4.90
CA TYR A 52 -1.26 -3.61 -5.46
C TYR A 52 -1.37 -2.09 -5.47
N PHE A 53 -0.23 -1.44 -5.37
CA PHE A 53 -0.03 -0.02 -5.64
C PHE A 53 0.06 0.22 -7.15
N THR A 54 -0.51 1.33 -7.62
CA THR A 54 -0.19 1.90 -8.93
C THR A 54 -0.30 3.42 -8.96
N ASP A 55 0.57 4.07 -9.73
CA ASP A 55 0.50 5.49 -10.09
C ASP A 55 0.08 5.71 -11.57
N GLY A 56 -0.31 4.62 -12.26
CA GLY A 56 -0.63 4.60 -13.69
C GLY A 56 0.54 4.21 -14.61
N PHE A 57 1.76 4.12 -14.10
CA PHE A 57 2.93 3.63 -14.83
C PHE A 57 3.58 2.44 -14.14
N LEU A 58 3.80 2.54 -12.82
CA LEU A 58 4.37 1.50 -11.98
C LEU A 58 3.26 0.65 -11.35
N VAL A 59 3.56 -0.64 -11.14
CA VAL A 59 2.72 -1.58 -10.40
C VAL A 59 3.59 -2.30 -9.38
N VAL A 60 3.22 -2.22 -8.10
CA VAL A 60 3.91 -2.90 -7.00
C VAL A 60 2.89 -3.64 -6.16
N TYR A 61 2.98 -4.97 -6.10
CA TYR A 61 2.12 -5.75 -5.21
C TYR A 61 2.42 -5.38 -3.75
N LEU A 62 1.36 -5.13 -2.97
CA LEU A 62 1.51 -4.81 -1.55
C LEU A 62 1.88 -6.09 -0.79
N TYR A 63 2.78 -5.97 0.18
CA TYR A 63 3.22 -7.06 1.04
C TYR A 63 3.50 -6.58 2.47
N GLU A 64 3.47 -7.51 3.42
CA GLU A 64 3.77 -7.20 4.82
C GLU A 64 5.24 -6.78 4.97
N GLY A 65 5.48 -5.68 5.67
CA GLY A 65 6.80 -5.08 5.80
C GLY A 65 7.13 -4.01 4.76
N LEU A 66 6.27 -3.76 3.76
CA LEU A 66 6.45 -2.64 2.83
C LEU A 66 6.29 -1.29 3.60
N PRO A 67 7.24 -0.35 3.49
CA PRO A 67 7.11 0.96 4.12
C PRO A 67 6.05 1.83 3.43
N VAL A 68 5.17 2.44 4.23
CA VAL A 68 4.05 3.28 3.76
C VAL A 68 3.85 4.52 4.61
N ARG A 69 3.16 5.53 4.05
CA ARG A 69 2.76 6.77 4.72
C ARG A 69 1.28 7.11 4.50
N ALA A 70 0.68 7.74 5.52
CA ALA A 70 -0.71 8.26 5.54
C ALA A 70 -0.83 9.60 6.28
#